data_AF-A0A2V5Q899-F1
#
_entry.id   AF-A0A2V5Q899-F1
#
_cell.length_a   1.000
_cell.length_b   1.000
_cell.length_c   1.000
_cell.angle_alpha   90.00
_cell.angle_beta   90.00
_cell.angle_gamma   90.00
#
_symmetry.space_group_name_H-M   'P 1'
#
loop_
_entity.id
_entity.type
_entity.pdbx_description
1 polymer ?
#
loop_
_entity_poly.entity_id
_entity_poly.type
_entity_poly.pdbx_seq_one_letter_code
_entity_poly.pdbx_strand_id
1 'polypeptide(L)'
;MFAAACASAASADEPKQLVELRSRFEAIAHPTEADRVRYIMSLVRLRESFTRADYKKMEAIDTEVVKHPMPSEVDSADLRKRIVGQWTSPRHSYLYRANGTWTMLPEFEDGMQATHGVWHIERNTFFQNALVKPPEPPDRGETMIILTDTDFVWSTHIAPYYMRRGDVYPWRD
;
A
#
# COMPACT_ATOMS: atom_id res chain seq x y z
N MET A 1 -19.81 5.43 -35.70
CA MET A 1 -19.67 4.93 -34.31
C MET A 1 -18.81 5.92 -33.55
N PHE A 2 -19.39 6.67 -32.62
CA PHE A 2 -18.62 7.54 -31.72
C PHE A 2 -18.33 6.76 -30.45
N ALA A 3 -17.05 6.51 -30.17
CA ALA A 3 -16.60 6.01 -28.88
C ALA A 3 -16.67 7.16 -27.87
N ALA A 4 -17.61 7.09 -26.94
CA ALA A 4 -17.66 8.01 -25.82
C ALA A 4 -16.57 7.59 -24.82
N ALA A 5 -15.49 8.37 -24.76
CA ALA A 5 -14.54 8.28 -23.67
C ALA A 5 -15.26 8.69 -22.38
N CYS A 6 -15.39 7.77 -21.43
CA CYS A 6 -15.84 8.10 -20.08
C CYS A 6 -14.75 8.92 -19.39
N ALA A 7 -14.80 10.24 -19.56
CA ALA A 7 -14.08 11.16 -18.69
C ALA A 7 -14.68 11.02 -17.30
N SER A 8 -13.97 10.34 -16.40
CA SER A 8 -14.28 10.37 -14.97
C SER A 8 -14.22 11.83 -14.53
N ALA A 9 -15.37 12.42 -14.18
CA ALA A 9 -15.44 13.78 -13.70
C ALA A 9 -14.49 13.94 -12.50
N ALA A 10 -13.45 14.73 -12.67
CA ALA A 10 -12.55 15.12 -11.59
C ALA A 10 -13.39 15.74 -10.46
N SER A 11 -13.29 15.19 -9.26
CA SER A 11 -13.89 15.78 -8.06
C SER A 11 -13.34 17.20 -7.88
N ALA A 12 -14.16 18.16 -7.43
CA ALA A 12 -13.71 19.53 -7.15
C ALA A 12 -12.57 19.60 -6.11
N ASP A 13 -12.38 18.52 -5.34
CA ASP A 13 -11.33 18.37 -4.33
C ASP A 13 -10.12 17.54 -4.84
N GLU A 14 -10.06 17.18 -6.13
CA GLU A 14 -8.93 16.43 -6.70
C GLU A 14 -7.67 17.32 -6.86
N PRO A 15 -6.50 16.92 -6.33
CA PRO A 15 -5.26 17.68 -6.49
C PRO A 15 -4.86 17.85 -7.96
N LYS A 16 -4.43 19.06 -8.36
CA LYS A 16 -3.92 19.30 -9.73
C LYS A 16 -2.75 18.37 -10.08
N GLN A 17 -1.87 18.11 -9.12
CA GLN A 17 -0.75 17.19 -9.27
C GLN A 17 -1.21 15.76 -9.55
N LEU A 18 -2.34 15.32 -8.98
CA LEU A 18 -2.91 14.00 -9.28
C LEU A 18 -3.35 13.92 -10.75
N VAL A 19 -4.06 14.94 -11.23
CA VAL A 19 -4.47 15.05 -12.64
C VAL A 19 -3.26 15.02 -13.57
N GLU A 20 -2.22 15.80 -13.27
CA GLU A 20 -0.99 15.84 -14.08
C GLU A 20 -0.26 14.50 -14.11
N LEU A 21 -0.11 13.82 -12.96
CA LEU A 21 0.54 12.51 -12.90
C LEU A 21 -0.27 11.47 -13.68
N ARG A 22 -1.61 11.47 -13.54
CA ARG A 22 -2.50 10.57 -14.27
C ARG A 22 -2.37 10.78 -15.78
N SER A 23 -2.49 12.02 -16.25
CA SER A 23 -2.37 12.32 -17.68
C SER A 23 -1.01 11.93 -18.26
N ARG A 24 0.08 12.08 -17.51
CA ARG A 24 1.41 11.64 -17.96
C ARG A 24 1.50 10.12 -18.10
N PHE A 25 0.90 9.37 -17.16
CA PHE A 25 0.88 7.91 -17.22
C PHE A 25 0.01 7.40 -18.39
N GLU A 26 -1.18 7.99 -18.57
CA GLU A 26 -2.11 7.64 -19.65
C GLU A 26 -1.56 7.95 -21.06
N ALA A 27 -0.63 8.90 -21.18
CA ALA A 27 0.03 9.23 -22.44
C ALA A 27 1.07 8.17 -22.89
N ILE A 28 1.46 7.24 -22.03
CA ILE A 28 2.43 6.19 -22.35
C ILE A 28 1.71 5.10 -23.18
N ALA A 29 2.10 4.97 -24.45
CA ALA A 29 1.63 3.87 -25.28
C ALA A 29 2.19 2.54 -24.75
N HIS A 30 1.31 1.64 -24.31
CA HIS A 30 1.67 0.33 -23.72
C HIS A 30 2.57 0.44 -22.48
N PRO A 31 2.05 0.92 -21.33
CA PRO A 31 2.84 1.10 -20.13
C PRO A 31 3.43 -0.23 -19.64
N THR A 32 4.70 -0.21 -19.25
CA THR A 32 5.38 -1.35 -18.63
C THR A 32 5.11 -1.41 -17.13
N GLU A 33 5.44 -2.53 -16.48
CA GLU A 33 5.39 -2.61 -15.02
C GLU A 33 6.29 -1.57 -14.33
N ALA A 34 7.42 -1.22 -14.96
CA ALA A 34 8.29 -0.17 -14.45
C ALA A 34 7.62 1.22 -14.52
N ASP A 35 6.82 1.49 -15.54
CA ASP A 35 6.01 2.72 -15.64
C ASP A 35 4.93 2.77 -14.56
N ARG A 36 4.21 1.66 -14.35
CA ARG A 36 3.21 1.53 -13.28
C ARG A 36 3.83 1.79 -11.91
N VAL A 37 4.97 1.16 -11.63
CA VAL A 37 5.72 1.34 -10.38
C VAL A 37 6.12 2.81 -10.20
N ARG A 38 6.69 3.46 -11.22
CA ARG A 38 7.05 4.89 -11.14
C ARG A 38 5.84 5.79 -10.89
N TYR A 39 4.73 5.50 -11.54
CA TYR A 39 3.50 6.25 -11.36
C TYR A 39 2.96 6.10 -9.94
N ILE A 40 2.81 4.87 -9.44
CA ILE A 40 2.36 4.59 -8.06
C ILE A 40 3.29 5.22 -7.03
N MET A 41 4.60 5.11 -7.20
CA MET A 41 5.58 5.76 -6.33
C MET A 41 5.38 7.29 -6.29
N SER A 42 5.04 7.91 -7.42
CA SER A 42 4.74 9.35 -7.48
C SER A 42 3.44 9.68 -6.74
N LEU A 43 2.42 8.82 -6.85
CA LEU A 43 1.16 8.96 -6.10
C LEU A 43 1.38 8.81 -4.59
N VAL A 44 2.19 7.84 -4.15
CA VAL A 44 2.56 7.64 -2.73
C VAL A 44 3.22 8.91 -2.18
N ARG A 45 4.20 9.48 -2.89
CA ARG A 45 4.87 10.73 -2.47
C ARG A 45 3.92 11.93 -2.46
N LEU A 46 3.01 12.02 -3.45
CA LEU A 46 1.98 13.05 -3.46
C LEU A 46 1.04 12.90 -2.25
N ARG A 47 0.64 11.68 -1.93
CA ARG A 47 -0.21 11.36 -0.77
C ARG A 47 0.45 11.76 0.55
N GLU A 48 1.75 11.52 0.68
CA GLU A 48 2.56 11.92 1.84
C GLU A 48 2.73 13.45 1.98
N SER A 49 2.50 14.21 0.90
CA SER A 49 2.60 15.67 0.94
C SER A 49 1.41 16.36 1.63
N PHE A 50 0.32 15.63 1.87
CA PHE A 50 -0.93 16.10 2.48
C PHE A 50 -1.07 15.63 3.92
N THR A 51 -1.76 16.42 4.74
CA THR A 51 -2.04 16.09 6.15
C THR A 51 -3.49 15.61 6.32
N ARG A 52 -3.88 15.21 7.54
CA ARG A 52 -5.26 14.79 7.86
C ARG A 52 -6.30 15.87 7.56
N ALA A 53 -5.91 17.15 7.59
CA ALA A 53 -6.80 18.25 7.23
C ALA A 53 -7.25 18.19 5.75
N ASP A 54 -6.45 17.55 4.90
CA ASP A 54 -6.68 17.41 3.46
C ASP A 54 -7.34 16.07 3.09
N TYR A 55 -8.11 15.45 3.99
CA TYR A 55 -8.57 14.06 3.85
C TYR A 55 -9.22 13.73 2.49
N LYS A 56 -9.99 14.64 1.89
CA LYS A 56 -10.61 14.42 0.57
C LYS A 56 -9.60 14.34 -0.58
N LYS A 57 -8.51 15.13 -0.51
CA LYS A 57 -7.40 15.07 -1.48
C LYS A 57 -6.67 13.74 -1.34
N MET A 58 -6.47 13.32 -0.10
CA MET A 58 -5.89 12.01 0.21
C MET A 58 -6.73 10.88 -0.37
N GLU A 59 -8.05 10.91 -0.14
CA GLU A 59 -9.01 9.92 -0.64
C GLU A 59 -9.02 9.83 -2.17
N ALA A 60 -8.93 10.97 -2.86
CA ALA A 60 -8.82 10.99 -4.32
C ALA A 60 -7.54 10.28 -4.82
N ILE A 61 -6.42 10.48 -4.13
CA ILE A 61 -5.15 9.80 -4.45
C ILE A 61 -5.25 8.31 -4.11
N ASP A 62 -5.79 7.96 -2.94
CA ASP A 62 -6.01 6.57 -2.51
C ASP A 62 -6.89 5.81 -3.52
N THR A 63 -7.94 6.45 -4.01
CA THR A 63 -8.83 5.92 -5.06
C THR A 63 -8.08 5.71 -6.38
N GLU A 64 -7.11 6.56 -6.71
CA GLU A 64 -6.27 6.34 -7.88
C GLU A 64 -5.30 5.16 -7.66
N VAL A 65 -4.61 5.12 -6.51
CA VAL A 65 -3.63 4.09 -6.17
C VAL A 65 -4.21 2.67 -6.29
N VAL A 66 -5.44 2.43 -5.82
CA VAL A 66 -6.08 1.11 -5.89
C VAL A 66 -6.42 0.63 -7.30
N LYS A 67 -6.50 1.52 -8.29
CA LYS A 67 -6.78 1.13 -9.68
C LYS A 67 -5.61 0.42 -10.36
N HIS A 68 -4.43 0.45 -9.75
CA HIS A 68 -3.19 -0.06 -10.34
C HIS A 68 -2.61 -1.19 -9.49
N PRO A 69 -3.32 -2.33 -9.32
CA PRO A 69 -2.81 -3.44 -8.55
C PRO A 69 -1.49 -3.95 -9.13
N MET A 70 -0.65 -4.52 -8.28
CA MET A 70 0.50 -5.29 -8.73
C MET A 70 0.01 -6.46 -9.60
N PRO A 71 0.69 -6.81 -10.72
CA PRO A 71 0.29 -7.94 -11.56
C PRO A 71 0.23 -9.25 -10.77
N SER A 72 -0.71 -10.15 -11.09
CA SER A 72 -0.87 -11.44 -10.39
C SER A 72 0.24 -12.46 -10.68
N GLU A 73 0.97 -12.30 -11.78
CA GLU A 73 2.04 -13.22 -12.22
C GLU A 73 3.40 -12.92 -11.59
N VAL A 74 3.46 -12.07 -10.57
CA VAL A 74 4.68 -11.75 -9.83
C VAL A 74 5.21 -12.94 -9.03
N ASP A 75 6.53 -13.03 -8.89
CA ASP A 75 7.18 -14.08 -8.11
C ASP A 75 6.97 -13.85 -6.60
N SER A 76 6.06 -14.62 -6.01
CA SER A 76 5.78 -14.58 -4.58
C SER A 76 6.98 -14.99 -3.71
N ALA A 77 7.93 -15.79 -4.21
CA ALA A 77 9.14 -16.10 -3.47
C ALA A 77 10.02 -14.87 -3.27
N ASP A 78 10.16 -14.04 -4.31
CA ASP A 78 10.90 -12.79 -4.22
C ASP A 78 10.17 -11.74 -3.39
N LEU A 79 8.84 -11.65 -3.48
CA LEU A 79 8.05 -10.78 -2.59
C LEU A 79 8.19 -11.18 -1.12
N ARG A 80 8.15 -12.49 -0.81
CA ARG A 80 8.35 -13.01 0.56
C ARG A 80 9.74 -12.68 1.10
N LYS A 81 10.80 -12.69 0.28
CA LYS A 81 12.13 -12.23 0.72
C LYS A 81 12.12 -10.72 0.98
N ARG A 82 11.48 -9.95 0.09
CA ARG A 82 11.47 -8.49 0.14
C ARG A 82 10.73 -7.94 1.35
N ILE A 83 9.60 -8.51 1.76
CA ILE A 83 8.84 -7.98 2.90
C ILE A 83 9.56 -8.17 4.25
N VAL A 84 10.51 -9.11 4.36
CA VAL A 84 11.25 -9.33 5.61
C VAL A 84 11.98 -8.06 6.05
N GLY A 85 11.87 -7.73 7.34
CA GLY A 85 12.47 -6.56 7.96
C GLY A 85 11.45 -5.63 8.61
N GLN A 86 11.94 -4.47 9.03
CA GLN A 86 11.13 -3.46 9.71
C GLN A 86 10.46 -2.51 8.71
N TRP A 87 9.19 -2.24 8.97
CA TRP A 87 8.35 -1.32 8.23
C TRP A 87 7.57 -0.42 9.16
N THR A 88 7.44 0.85 8.82
CA THR A 88 6.71 1.83 9.62
C THR A 88 5.53 2.36 8.82
N SER A 89 4.39 2.54 9.49
CA SER A 89 3.21 3.26 9.01
C SER A 89 3.06 4.55 9.84
N PRO A 90 2.13 5.46 9.50
CA PRO A 90 1.91 6.68 10.28
C PRO A 90 1.58 6.46 11.77
N ARG A 91 1.16 5.25 12.17
CA ARG A 91 0.74 4.95 13.54
C ARG A 91 1.63 3.95 14.26
N HIS A 92 2.20 3.00 13.54
CA HIS A 92 2.87 1.84 14.13
C HIS A 92 4.06 1.41 13.29
N SER A 93 5.06 0.85 13.95
CA SER A 93 6.13 0.08 13.31
C SER A 93 5.83 -1.40 13.41
N TYR A 94 6.32 -2.19 12.45
CA TYR A 94 6.09 -3.62 12.33
C TYR A 94 7.39 -4.31 11.93
N LEU A 95 7.62 -5.50 12.46
CA LEU A 95 8.73 -6.36 12.08
C LEU A 95 8.18 -7.64 11.44
N TYR A 96 8.46 -7.83 10.15
CA TYR A 96 8.12 -9.05 9.41
C TYR A 96 9.33 -9.98 9.36
N ARG A 97 9.17 -11.22 9.85
CA ARG A 97 10.25 -12.22 9.93
C ARG A 97 10.12 -13.28 8.85
N ALA A 98 11.26 -13.79 8.37
CA ALA A 98 11.31 -14.80 7.31
C ALA A 98 10.57 -16.12 7.61
N ASN A 99 10.28 -16.40 8.88
CA ASN A 99 9.49 -17.55 9.31
C ASN A 99 7.96 -17.34 9.18
N GLY A 100 7.50 -16.23 8.58
CA GLY A 100 6.08 -15.95 8.40
C GLY A 100 5.39 -15.35 9.62
N THR A 101 6.14 -14.85 10.61
CA THR A 101 5.57 -14.12 11.76
C THR A 101 5.79 -12.62 11.65
N TRP A 102 4.87 -11.84 12.20
CA TRP A 102 5.00 -10.38 12.32
C TRP A 102 4.69 -9.92 13.75
N THR A 103 5.22 -8.76 14.14
CA THR A 103 4.85 -8.10 15.40
C THR A 103 4.85 -6.59 15.23
N MET A 104 3.99 -5.91 15.97
CA MET A 104 3.98 -4.45 16.12
C MET A 104 5.08 -4.05 17.11
N LEU A 105 5.84 -3.01 16.76
CA LEU A 105 6.91 -2.44 17.58
C LEU A 105 6.43 -1.21 18.37
N PRO A 106 7.01 -0.94 19.57
CA PRO A 106 8.05 -1.73 20.22
C PRO A 106 7.53 -3.08 20.72
N GLU A 107 8.40 -4.08 20.72
CA GLU A 107 8.11 -5.36 21.38
C GLU A 107 8.11 -5.11 22.89
N PHE A 108 6.98 -5.31 23.56
CA PHE A 108 6.92 -5.25 25.02
C PHE A 108 7.51 -6.53 25.61
N GLU A 109 8.21 -6.43 26.75
CA GLU A 109 8.96 -7.53 27.38
C GLU A 109 8.13 -8.80 27.65
N ASP A 110 6.81 -8.68 27.81
CA ASP A 110 5.94 -9.83 28.07
C ASP A 110 5.41 -10.52 26.82
N GLY A 111 5.71 -10.02 25.61
CA GLY A 111 5.31 -10.59 24.30
C GLY A 111 3.80 -10.71 24.06
N MET A 112 2.98 -10.62 25.10
CA MET A 112 1.53 -10.70 25.09
C MET A 112 0.89 -9.34 24.83
N GLN A 113 1.57 -8.25 25.15
CA GLN A 113 1.07 -6.90 24.89
C GLN A 113 1.34 -6.43 23.46
N ALA A 114 2.40 -6.93 22.81
CA ALA A 114 2.67 -6.60 21.42
C ALA A 114 1.69 -7.34 20.50
N THR A 115 0.92 -6.61 19.70
CA THR A 115 0.10 -7.21 18.64
C THR A 115 1.02 -7.96 17.68
N HIS A 116 0.74 -9.23 17.45
CA HIS A 116 1.57 -10.09 16.61
C HIS A 116 0.71 -11.07 15.84
N GLY A 117 1.31 -11.74 14.87
CA GLY A 117 0.59 -12.68 14.08
C GLY A 117 1.40 -13.40 13.02
N VAL A 118 0.67 -13.98 12.07
CA VAL A 118 1.24 -14.68 10.91
C VAL A 118 0.98 -13.91 9.64
N TRP A 119 1.90 -14.01 8.69
CA TRP A 119 1.78 -13.43 7.37
C TRP A 119 2.29 -14.38 6.28
N HIS A 120 1.75 -14.24 5.08
CA HIS A 120 2.30 -14.85 3.87
C HIS A 120 1.87 -14.04 2.63
N ILE A 121 2.48 -14.34 1.49
CA ILE A 121 2.14 -13.74 0.19
C ILE A 121 1.92 -14.87 -0.82
N GLU A 122 0.82 -14.78 -1.55
CA GLU A 122 0.52 -15.64 -2.71
C GLU A 122 0.15 -14.75 -3.89
N ARG A 123 0.83 -14.93 -5.03
CA ARG A 123 0.74 -14.01 -6.19
C ARG A 123 0.96 -12.57 -5.74
N ASN A 124 -0.02 -11.70 -5.99
CA ASN A 124 -0.08 -10.30 -5.57
C ASN A 124 -0.99 -10.10 -4.35
N THR A 125 -1.30 -11.15 -3.59
CA THR A 125 -2.18 -11.09 -2.42
C THR A 125 -1.35 -11.24 -1.15
N PHE A 126 -1.49 -10.27 -0.25
CA PHE A 126 -0.89 -10.27 1.07
C PHE A 126 -1.91 -10.75 2.09
N PHE A 127 -1.49 -11.66 2.97
CA PHE A 127 -2.33 -12.16 4.05
C PHE A 127 -1.65 -11.83 5.37
N GLN A 128 -2.38 -11.21 6.29
CA GLN A 128 -1.95 -11.07 7.68
C GLN A 128 -3.10 -11.39 8.61
N ASN A 129 -2.83 -12.11 9.69
CA ASN A 129 -3.81 -12.35 10.75
C ASN A 129 -3.17 -11.97 12.08
N ALA A 130 -3.87 -11.18 12.88
CA ALA A 130 -3.48 -10.98 14.27
C ALA A 130 -3.84 -12.23 15.09
N LEU A 131 -2.92 -12.72 15.89
CA LEU A 131 -3.18 -13.81 16.83
C LEU A 131 -3.84 -13.26 18.09
N VAL A 132 -5.08 -12.79 17.95
CA VAL A 132 -5.94 -12.33 19.04
C VAL A 132 -6.81 -13.47 19.58
N LYS A 133 -7.30 -13.33 20.81
CA LYS A 133 -8.31 -14.24 21.39
C LYS A 133 -9.66 -13.51 21.48
N PRO A 134 -10.75 -14.05 20.89
CA PRO A 134 -10.83 -15.23 20.01
C PRO A 134 -10.14 -14.98 18.65
N PRO A 135 -9.68 -16.04 17.96
CA PRO A 135 -9.02 -15.89 16.67
C PRO A 135 -9.98 -15.27 15.66
N GLU A 136 -9.50 -14.24 14.95
CA GLU A 136 -10.23 -13.66 13.83
C GLU A 136 -10.43 -14.72 12.74
N PRO A 137 -11.57 -14.69 12.02
CA PRO A 137 -11.74 -15.52 10.83
C PRO A 137 -10.59 -15.23 9.85
N PRO A 138 -10.13 -16.25 9.09
CA PRO A 138 -9.00 -16.08 8.18
C PRO A 138 -9.25 -14.89 7.25
N ASP A 139 -8.32 -13.94 7.26
CA ASP A 139 -8.38 -12.76 6.43
C ASP A 139 -8.49 -13.16 4.94
N ARG A 140 -9.30 -12.43 4.18
CA ARG A 140 -9.60 -12.73 2.77
C ARG A 140 -8.42 -12.45 1.83
N GLY A 141 -7.30 -12.00 2.37
CA GLY A 141 -6.16 -11.55 1.61
C GLY A 141 -6.43 -10.19 0.98
N GLU A 142 -5.40 -9.38 0.93
CA GLU A 142 -5.44 -8.00 0.49
C GLU A 142 -4.57 -7.83 -0.76
N THR A 143 -5.12 -7.22 -1.80
CA THR A 143 -4.38 -7.02 -3.06
C THR A 143 -3.25 -6.03 -2.85
N MET A 144 -2.03 -6.46 -3.13
CA MET A 144 -0.86 -5.60 -3.11
C MET A 144 -0.89 -4.63 -4.28
N ILE A 145 -0.59 -3.37 -4.00
CA ILE A 145 -0.40 -2.34 -5.02
C ILE A 145 1.08 -2.23 -5.38
N ILE A 146 1.96 -2.21 -4.37
CA ILE A 146 3.41 -2.21 -4.58
C ILE A 146 4.14 -2.80 -3.38
N LEU A 147 5.24 -3.50 -3.64
CA LEU A 147 6.25 -3.89 -2.65
C LEU A 147 7.63 -3.70 -3.27
N THR A 148 8.27 -2.59 -2.93
CA THR A 148 9.66 -2.28 -3.30
C THR A 148 10.58 -2.50 -2.11
N ASP A 149 11.87 -2.18 -2.25
CA ASP A 149 12.79 -2.23 -1.11
C ASP A 149 12.44 -1.16 -0.05
N THR A 150 11.66 -0.14 -0.43
CA THR A 150 11.38 1.03 0.42
C THR A 150 9.91 1.28 0.72
N ASP A 151 8.98 0.79 -0.11
CA ASP A 151 7.53 1.04 0.00
C ASP A 151 6.76 -0.26 -0.03
N PHE A 152 5.78 -0.37 0.85
CA PHE A 152 4.82 -1.45 0.83
C PHE A 152 3.42 -0.86 0.95
N VAL A 153 2.59 -1.10 -0.07
CA VAL A 153 1.22 -0.59 -0.17
C VAL A 153 0.30 -1.71 -0.64
N TRP A 154 -0.82 -1.87 0.04
CA TRP A 154 -1.87 -2.82 -0.32
C TRP A 154 -3.26 -2.22 -0.08
N SER A 155 -4.26 -2.72 -0.80
CA SER A 155 -5.64 -2.28 -0.68
C SER A 155 -6.33 -2.93 0.52
N THR A 156 -6.94 -2.14 1.39
CA THR A 156 -7.86 -2.65 2.43
C THR A 156 -9.31 -2.31 2.06
N HIS A 157 -10.27 -2.76 2.85
CA HIS A 157 -11.69 -2.44 2.67
C HIS A 157 -12.05 -0.96 2.97
N ILE A 158 -11.15 -0.18 3.60
CA ILE A 158 -11.38 1.24 3.93
C ILE A 158 -10.56 2.15 3.03
N ALA A 159 -9.24 1.99 3.05
CA ALA A 159 -8.27 2.78 2.27
C ALA A 159 -6.97 1.98 2.12
N PRO A 160 -6.12 2.27 1.13
CA PRO A 160 -4.81 1.64 1.03
C PRO A 160 -4.00 1.84 2.31
N TYR A 161 -3.32 0.78 2.73
CA TYR A 161 -2.39 0.86 3.84
C TYR A 161 -1.00 1.17 3.28
N TYR A 162 -0.31 2.14 3.87
CA TYR A 162 1.00 2.61 3.42
C TYR A 162 2.06 2.33 4.47
N MET A 163 3.17 1.73 4.03
CA MET A 163 4.35 1.53 4.86
C MET A 163 5.62 1.95 4.15
N ARG A 164 6.56 2.45 4.95
CA ARG A 164 7.92 2.78 4.56
C ARG A 164 8.89 1.85 5.24
N ARG A 165 9.95 1.45 4.53
CA ARG A 165 11.06 0.71 5.14
C ARG A 165 11.78 1.60 6.16
N GLY A 166 12.15 1.03 7.30
CA GLY A 166 12.94 1.70 8.33
C GLY A 166 12.15 1.95 9.61
N ASP A 167 12.56 2.98 10.35
CA ASP A 167 12.06 3.36 11.67
C ASP A 167 11.31 4.69 11.70
N VAL A 168 11.30 5.43 10.59
CA VAL A 168 10.64 6.73 10.47
C VAL A 168 9.65 6.72 9.30
N TYR A 169 8.39 7.07 9.59
CA TYR A 169 7.43 7.41 8.55
C TYR A 169 7.47 8.92 8.26
N PRO A 170 7.49 9.36 6.99
CA PRO A 170 7.58 10.77 6.63
C PRO A 170 6.24 11.52 6.78
N TRP A 171 5.58 11.39 7.94
CA TRP A 171 4.33 12.09 8.19
C TRP A 171 4.60 13.61 8.30
N ARG A 172 3.75 14.40 7.65
CA ARG A 172 3.70 15.86 7.86
C ARG A 172 2.55 16.13 8.83
N ASP A 173 2.88 16.76 9.95
CA ASP A 173 1.90 17.27 10.92
C ASP A 173 0.98 18.32 10.30
#